data_AF-A0A2T9WLZ4-F1
#
_entry.id   AF-A0A2T9WLZ4-F1
#
_cell.length_a   1.000
_cell.length_b   1.000
_cell.length_c   1.000
_cell.angle_alpha   90.00
_cell.angle_beta   90.00
_cell.angle_gamma   90.00
#
_symmetry.space_group_name_H-M   'P 1'
#
loop_
_entity.id
_entity.type
_entity.pdbx_description
1 polymer ?
#
loop_
_entity_poly.entity_id
_entity_poly.type
_entity_poly.pdbx_seq_one_letter_code
_entity_poly.pdbx_strand_id
1 'polypeptide(L)'
;MMEISIELLRPVNPTGRSFITNVYGAIAANNREIIDKYKKDVTKLIQRLGFKIEESIGTGKLITGTIVIVLDDNTKEPKQMYTKDIKIWNIEKEYNERIEVSL
;
A
#
# COMPACT_ATOMS: atom_id res chain seq x y z
N MET A 1 -12.15 -0.40 18.32
CA MET A 1 -11.20 -0.74 17.26
C MET A 1 -10.66 0.59 16.73
N MET A 2 -9.35 0.70 16.58
CA MET A 2 -8.69 1.92 16.13
C MET A 2 -8.35 1.79 14.65
N GLU A 3 -8.62 2.82 13.86
CA GLU A 3 -8.32 2.85 12.44
C GLU A 3 -7.25 3.89 12.12
N ILE A 4 -6.29 3.51 11.28
CA ILE A 4 -5.33 4.44 10.69
C ILE A 4 -5.54 4.43 9.19
N SER A 5 -5.88 5.60 8.64
CA SER A 5 -6.01 5.82 7.20
C SER A 5 -4.66 6.19 6.59
N ILE A 6 -4.36 5.61 5.44
CA ILE A 6 -3.10 5.72 4.71
C ILE A 6 -3.43 6.12 3.28
N GLU A 7 -2.95 7.29 2.87
CA GLU A 7 -3.21 7.80 1.53
C GLU A 7 -2.06 7.46 0.56
N LEU A 8 -2.41 6.77 -0.52
CA LEU A 8 -1.54 6.48 -1.65
C LEU A 8 -1.66 7.59 -2.69
N LEU A 9 -0.86 8.64 -2.53
CA LEU A 9 -0.88 9.82 -3.38
C LEU A 9 -0.34 9.56 -4.80
N ARG A 10 0.59 8.62 -4.95
CA ARG A 10 1.21 8.28 -6.24
C ARG A 10 0.74 6.91 -6.71
N PRO A 11 0.49 6.71 -8.02
CA PRO A 11 0.14 5.41 -8.55
C PRO A 11 1.21 4.37 -8.19
N VAL A 12 0.79 3.27 -7.58
CA VAL A 12 1.66 2.15 -7.21
C VAL A 12 1.05 0.83 -7.62
N ASN A 13 1.89 -0.10 -8.08
CA ASN A 13 1.47 -1.48 -8.29
C ASN A 13 1.23 -2.14 -6.92
N PRO A 14 0.02 -2.66 -6.62
CA PRO A 14 -0.33 -3.22 -5.32
C PRO A 14 0.49 -4.47 -4.93
N THR A 15 1.07 -5.18 -5.89
CA THR A 15 1.98 -6.33 -5.64
C THR A 15 3.46 -5.93 -5.69
N GLY A 16 3.75 -4.67 -6.03
CA GLY A 16 5.11 -4.14 -6.12
C GLY A 16 5.72 -3.75 -4.78
N ARG A 17 7.06 -3.73 -4.73
CA ARG A 17 7.83 -3.29 -3.56
C ARG A 17 7.47 -1.86 -3.11
N SER A 18 7.16 -0.97 -4.05
CA SER A 18 6.79 0.43 -3.76
C SER A 18 5.50 0.52 -2.94
N PHE A 19 4.51 -0.32 -3.22
CA PHE A 19 3.29 -0.39 -2.42
C PHE A 19 3.60 -0.77 -0.98
N ILE A 20 4.35 -1.87 -0.79
CA ILE A 20 4.74 -2.33 0.55
C ILE A 20 5.50 -1.23 1.31
N THR A 21 6.49 -0.62 0.66
CA THR A 21 7.34 0.40 1.28
C THR A 21 6.55 1.65 1.65
N ASN A 22 5.64 2.11 0.78
CA ASN A 22 4.83 3.30 1.03
C ASN A 22 3.84 3.09 2.16
N VAL A 23 3.09 1.97 2.13
CA VAL A 23 2.10 1.66 3.19
C VAL A 23 2.82 1.46 4.53
N TYR A 24 3.91 0.71 4.55
CA TYR A 24 4.72 0.50 5.75
C TYR A 24 5.27 1.83 6.30
N GLY A 25 5.84 2.66 5.43
CA GLY A 25 6.38 3.96 5.80
C GLY A 25 5.32 4.90 6.37
N ALA A 26 4.12 4.90 5.81
CA ALA A 26 3.00 5.69 6.32
C ALA A 26 2.53 5.22 7.70
N ILE A 27 2.45 3.91 7.93
CA ILE A 27 2.15 3.35 9.27
C ILE A 27 3.24 3.76 10.26
N ALA A 28 4.51 3.61 9.89
CA ALA A 28 5.65 3.96 10.75
C ALA A 28 5.67 5.46 11.11
N ALA A 29 5.31 6.32 10.17
CA ALA A 29 5.23 7.76 10.38
C ALA A 29 4.05 8.16 11.27
N ASN A 30 2.92 7.44 11.19
CA ASN A 30 1.77 7.68 12.06
C ASN A 30 2.03 7.16 13.49
N ASN A 31 2.48 5.92 13.63
CA ASN A 31 2.87 5.34 14.90
C ASN A 31 3.92 4.22 14.69
N ARG A 32 5.17 4.56 15.04
CA ARG A 32 6.32 3.67 14.89
C ARG A 32 6.27 2.42 15.78
N GLU A 33 5.62 2.50 16.94
CA GLU A 33 5.53 1.38 17.88
C GLU A 33 4.82 0.17 17.25
N ILE A 34 3.82 0.40 16.40
CA ILE A 34 3.11 -0.66 15.68
C ILE A 34 4.10 -1.46 14.84
N ILE A 35 5.01 -0.78 14.16
CA ILE A 35 6.02 -1.40 13.32
C ILE A 35 7.04 -2.14 14.16
N ASP A 36 7.55 -1.52 15.22
CA ASP A 36 8.58 -2.12 16.08
C ASP A 36 8.09 -3.41 16.75
N LYS A 37 6.81 -3.45 17.14
CA LYS A 37 6.19 -4.61 17.81
C LYS A 37 5.59 -5.64 16.87
N TYR A 38 4.95 -5.21 15.78
CA TYR A 38 4.14 -6.06 14.89
C TYR A 38 4.63 -6.10 13.44
N LYS A 39 5.93 -5.84 13.20
CA LYS A 39 6.55 -5.82 11.87
C LYS A 39 6.09 -6.94 10.93
N LYS A 40 6.08 -8.19 11.43
CA LYS A 40 5.74 -9.38 10.64
C LYS A 40 4.27 -9.37 10.22
N ASP A 41 3.37 -9.08 11.14
CA ASP A 41 1.93 -9.10 10.88
C ASP A 41 1.50 -7.93 9.99
N VAL A 42 2.07 -6.74 10.21
CA VAL A 42 1.86 -5.58 9.33
C VAL A 42 2.31 -5.91 7.90
N THR A 43 3.53 -6.43 7.73
CA THR A 43 4.04 -6.78 6.39
C THR A 43 3.15 -7.82 5.71
N LYS A 44 2.69 -8.83 6.47
CA LYS A 44 1.80 -9.87 5.97
C LYS A 44 0.43 -9.33 5.56
N LEU A 45 -0.15 -8.40 6.32
CA LEU A 45 -1.41 -7.74 5.98
C LEU A 45 -1.27 -6.89 4.71
N ILE A 46 -0.18 -6.10 4.60
CA ILE A 46 0.08 -5.28 3.41
C ILE A 46 0.18 -6.17 2.17
N GLN A 47 0.99 -7.23 2.23
CA GLN A 47 1.14 -8.16 1.10
C GLN A 47 -0.18 -8.83 0.71
N ARG A 48 -0.93 -9.35 1.70
CA ARG A 48 -2.23 -10.00 1.45
C ARG A 48 -3.25 -9.04 0.85
N LEU A 49 -3.28 -7.79 1.31
CA LEU A 49 -4.13 -6.78 0.72
C LEU A 49 -3.71 -6.49 -0.73
N GLY A 50 -2.41 -6.33 -0.98
CA GLY A 50 -1.87 -6.13 -2.33
C GLY A 50 -2.31 -7.21 -3.31
N PHE A 51 -2.19 -8.48 -2.93
CA PHE A 51 -2.64 -9.61 -3.75
C PHE A 51 -4.16 -9.62 -3.94
N LYS A 52 -4.96 -9.37 -2.88
CA LYS A 52 -6.42 -9.28 -3.01
C LYS A 52 -6.88 -8.16 -3.94
N ILE A 53 -6.18 -7.02 -3.92
CA ILE A 53 -6.46 -5.92 -4.85
C ILE A 53 -6.17 -6.39 -6.28
N GLU A 54 -5.00 -6.99 -6.54
CA GLU A 54 -4.64 -7.50 -7.86
C GLU A 54 -5.61 -8.58 -8.37
N GLU A 55 -6.03 -9.52 -7.52
CA GLU A 55 -7.08 -10.50 -7.84
C GLU A 55 -8.39 -9.83 -8.27
N SER A 56 -8.73 -8.69 -7.65
CA SER A 56 -9.98 -7.97 -7.92
C SER A 56 -9.92 -7.08 -9.16
N ILE A 57 -8.77 -6.43 -9.41
CA ILE A 57 -8.64 -5.43 -10.48
C ILE A 57 -7.92 -5.97 -11.72
N GLY A 58 -7.20 -7.08 -11.61
CA GLY A 58 -6.32 -7.62 -12.66
C GLY A 58 -4.86 -7.19 -12.52
N THR A 59 -3.96 -7.98 -13.11
CA THR A 59 -2.51 -7.80 -13.05
C THR A 59 -2.04 -6.56 -13.80
N GLY A 60 -0.87 -6.03 -13.40
CA GLY A 60 -0.19 -4.93 -14.12
C GLY A 60 -0.82 -3.55 -13.94
N LYS A 61 -1.84 -3.40 -13.08
CA LYS A 61 -2.49 -2.12 -12.80
C LYS A 61 -1.83 -1.36 -11.67
N LEU A 62 -2.00 -0.04 -11.66
CA LEU A 62 -1.58 0.81 -10.56
C LEU A 62 -2.79 1.33 -9.79
N ILE A 63 -2.60 1.66 -8.52
CA ILE A 63 -3.64 2.23 -7.67
C ILE A 63 -3.18 3.50 -6.95
N THR A 64 -4.13 4.39 -6.70
CA THR A 64 -4.05 5.48 -5.72
C THR A 64 -5.27 5.42 -4.81
N GLY A 65 -5.23 6.11 -3.68
CA GLY A 65 -6.38 6.26 -2.79
C GLY A 65 -6.09 5.80 -1.36
N THR A 66 -7.13 5.50 -0.60
CA THR A 66 -7.06 5.30 0.84
C THR A 66 -7.10 3.83 1.22
N ILE A 67 -6.13 3.42 2.03
CA ILE A 67 -6.07 2.13 2.72
C ILE A 67 -6.24 2.37 4.22
N VAL A 68 -6.92 1.45 4.90
CA VAL A 68 -7.11 1.49 6.35
C VAL A 68 -6.51 0.25 6.97
N ILE A 69 -5.72 0.44 8.03
CA ILE A 69 -5.35 -0.63 8.95
C ILE A 69 -6.18 -0.51 10.24
N VAL A 70 -6.75 -1.64 10.66
CA VAL A 70 -7.55 -1.75 11.88
C VAL A 70 -6.74 -2.43 12.95
N LEU A 71 -6.67 -1.80 14.11
CA LEU A 71 -5.90 -2.23 15.26
C LEU A 71 -6.80 -2.50 16.45
N ASP A 72 -6.38 -3.43 17.29
CA ASP A 72 -6.93 -3.59 18.63
C ASP A 72 -6.70 -2.32 19.46
N ASP A 73 -7.72 -1.85 20.19
CA ASP A 73 -7.66 -0.57 20.91
C ASP A 73 -6.59 -0.57 22.00
N ASN A 74 -6.43 -1.72 22.66
CA ASN A 74 -5.61 -1.88 23.87
C ASN A 74 -4.19 -2.28 23.53
N THR A 75 -4.03 -3.29 22.67
CA THR A 75 -2.73 -3.90 22.37
C THR A 75 -2.04 -3.27 21.17
N LYS A 76 -2.78 -2.54 20.34
CA LYS A 76 -2.38 -2.05 19.01
C LYS A 76 -2.01 -3.16 18.02
N GLU A 77 -2.37 -4.40 18.32
CA GLU A 77 -2.17 -5.53 17.42
C GLU A 77 -2.97 -5.32 16.12
N PRO A 78 -2.34 -5.47 14.95
CA PRO A 78 -3.02 -5.27 13.68
C PRO A 78 -3.93 -6.45 13.36
N LYS A 79 -5.22 -6.18 13.18
CA LYS A 79 -6.26 -7.21 12.98
C LYS A 79 -6.66 -7.34 11.52
N GLN A 80 -6.76 -6.23 10.81
CA GLN A 80 -7.28 -6.19 9.44
C GLN A 80 -6.69 -5.03 8.65
N MET A 81 -6.69 -5.15 7.32
CA MET A 81 -6.43 -4.05 6.41
C MET A 81 -7.42 -4.11 5.24
N TYR A 82 -7.91 -2.95 4.79
CA TYR A 82 -8.84 -2.86 3.65
C TYR A 82 -8.67 -1.56 2.88
N THR A 83 -9.18 -1.52 1.65
CA THR A 83 -9.28 -0.30 0.83
C THR A 83 -10.57 0.43 1.15
N LYS A 84 -10.51 1.75 1.39
CA LYS A 84 -11.71 2.57 1.57
C LYS A 84 -12.20 3.14 0.25
N ASP A 85 -11.30 3.79 -0.49
CA ASP A 85 -11.56 4.44 -1.77
C ASP A 85 -10.29 4.32 -2.61
N ILE A 86 -10.35 3.62 -3.74
CA ILE A 86 -9.21 3.46 -4.64
C ILE A 86 -9.57 3.86 -6.06
N LYS A 87 -8.60 4.46 -6.76
CA LYS A 87 -8.65 4.69 -8.21
C LYS A 87 -7.69 3.74 -8.89
N ILE A 88 -8.12 3.17 -10.01
CA ILE A 88 -7.36 2.22 -10.81
C ILE A 88 -6.79 2.97 -12.02
N TRP A 89 -5.49 2.79 -12.25
CA TRP A 89 -4.77 3.36 -13.37
C TRP A 89 -4.26 2.25 -14.27
N ASN A 90 -4.47 2.41 -15.58
CA ASN A 90 -3.94 1.49 -16.59
C ASN A 90 -2.66 2.06 -17.18
N ILE A 91 -1.80 1.17 -17.66
CA ILE A 91 -0.65 1.53 -18.48
C ILE A 91 -1.19 1.84 -19.88
N GLU A 92 -1.10 3.10 -20.31
CA GLU A 92 -1.59 3.51 -21.64
C GLU A 92 -0.57 3.24 -22.74
N LYS A 93 0.72 3.38 -22.43
CA LYS A 93 1.80 3.21 -23.40
C LYS A 93 3.09 2.83 -22.70
N GLU A 94 3.82 1.91 -23.33
CA GLU A 94 5.21 1.62 -22.99
C GLU A 94 6.12 2.34 -23.98
N TYR A 95 7.16 3.00 -23.47
CA TYR A 95 8.18 3.65 -24.27
C TYR A 95 9.46 2.83 -24.20
N ASN A 96 9.85 2.26 -25.34
CA ASN A 96 11.08 1.48 -25.48
C ASN A 96 12.20 2.28 -26.20
N GLU A 97 12.02 3.59 -26.31
CA GLU A 97 12.94 4.49 -27.00
C GLU A 97 13.88 5.19 -26.00
N ARG A 98 15.12 5.42 -26.43
CA ARG A 98 16.14 6.10 -25.62
C ARG A 98 15.82 7.59 -25.51
N ILE A 99 15.49 8.06 -24.32
CA ILE A 99 15.32 9.49 -24.00
C ILE A 99 16.60 9.99 -23.34
N GLU A 100 17.26 10.98 -23.93
CA GLU A 100 18.51 11.54 -23.41
C GLU A 100 18.43 13.05 -23.26
N VAL A 101 19.21 13.57 -22.33
CA VAL A 101 19.40 15.01 -22.15
C VAL A 101 20.91 15.29 -22.01
N SER A 102 21.38 16.32 -22.71
CA SER A 102 22.72 16.87 -22.57
C SER A 102 22.64 18.24 -21.89
N LEU A 103 23.60 18.54 -21.03
CA LEU A 103 23.73 19.83 -20.34
C LEU A 103 24.20 20.95 -21.29
#